data_AF-A0A946R816-F1
#
_entry.id   AF-A0A946R816-F1
#
_cell.length_a   1.000
_cell.length_b   1.000
_cell.length_c   1.000
_cell.angle_alpha   90.00
_cell.angle_beta   90.00
_cell.angle_gamma   90.00
#
_symmetry.space_group_name_H-M   'P 1'
#
loop_
_entity.id
_entity.type
_entity.pdbx_description
1 polymer ?
#
loop_
_entity_poly.entity_id
_entity_poly.type
_entity_poly.pdbx_seq_one_letter_code
_entity_poly.pdbx_strand_id
1 'polypeptide(L)'
;NQAGSSSLTEDSVREFAISQIENQVGYDDAVEGFLAGLSEDLVIWSNPVWKNTPRKSSFSNVDGSGFYEDSIQVVLHDVYMMGDYANVMGTIKWYIAGVNTTYRNFSGIITANDDKQLQWSRWVGIDNSELAWGFLWPSNTIEGGLQPYNEMRNAMMNLDNVRAKELSDSLVEADPSWATAHLGQLHYYWMNNDKENLQVTYDAAVSKLGDASRAEKHFILSYTRDRDVANDHLEEALLFAPVDPMVRAWYAWGEADADRAVDIMEHAWERLPEHGGVNNMIAYKYMAAGNMEKAKQHFEIFARVHPDVPNAFDSYGDYYEKAGDLEKAKEMYMKAYELDNTWTVSKEKAEAL
;
A
#
# COMPACT_ATOMS: atom_id res chain seq x y z
N ASN A 1 52.57 10.11 13.74
CA ASN A 1 51.12 9.99 13.51
C ASN A 1 50.86 8.70 12.77
N GLN A 2 50.79 7.59 13.52
CA GLN A 2 50.27 6.33 13.00
C GLN A 2 48.77 6.53 12.79
N ALA A 3 48.34 6.49 11.53
CA ALA A 3 46.96 6.28 11.18
C ALA A 3 46.54 4.95 11.84
N GLY A 4 45.63 5.02 12.82
CA GLY A 4 44.91 3.82 13.23
C GLY A 4 44.21 3.30 11.99
N SER A 5 44.52 2.08 11.56
CA SER A 5 43.81 1.44 10.47
C SER A 5 42.33 1.46 10.83
N SER A 6 41.48 2.11 10.03
CA SER A 6 40.05 1.96 10.22
C SER A 6 39.74 0.47 10.15
N SER A 7 39.00 -0.06 11.13
CA SER A 7 38.50 -1.43 11.10
C SER A 7 37.46 -1.66 10.01
N LEU A 8 37.09 -0.59 9.29
CA LEU A 8 36.10 -0.55 8.24
C LEU A 8 36.79 -0.75 6.88
N THR A 9 36.56 -1.90 6.24
CA THR A 9 36.99 -2.16 4.86
C THR A 9 35.82 -1.95 3.91
N GLU A 10 36.09 -1.66 2.64
CA GLU A 10 35.03 -1.54 1.64
C GLU A 10 34.27 -2.87 1.49
N ASP A 11 34.97 -4.01 1.55
CA ASP A 11 34.37 -5.34 1.47
C ASP A 11 33.41 -5.59 2.65
N SER A 12 33.80 -5.25 3.89
CA SER A 12 32.92 -5.46 5.05
C SER A 12 31.70 -4.53 5.01
N VAL A 13 31.86 -3.30 4.50
CA VAL A 13 30.76 -2.36 4.27
C VAL A 13 29.78 -2.88 3.22
N ARG A 14 30.29 -3.41 2.10
CA ARG A 14 29.45 -4.00 1.03
C ARG A 14 28.68 -5.20 1.54
N GLU A 15 29.37 -6.12 2.22
CA GLU A 15 28.75 -7.32 2.80
C GLU A 15 27.68 -6.96 3.83
N PHE A 16 27.96 -6.03 4.74
CA PHE A 16 26.98 -5.55 5.71
C PHE A 16 25.79 -4.86 5.02
N ALA A 17 26.05 -3.95 4.08
CA ALA A 17 24.98 -3.19 3.43
C ALA A 17 24.00 -4.08 2.66
N ILE A 18 24.49 -5.17 2.07
CA ILE A 18 23.64 -6.17 1.39
C ILE A 18 22.98 -7.07 2.43
N SER A 19 23.76 -7.79 3.24
CA SER A 19 23.22 -8.84 4.11
C SER A 19 22.31 -8.31 5.22
N GLN A 20 22.57 -7.12 5.77
CA GLN A 20 21.70 -6.52 6.79
C GLN A 20 20.30 -6.22 6.25
N ILE A 21 20.17 -5.94 4.95
CA ILE A 21 18.89 -5.66 4.31
C ILE A 21 18.26 -6.95 3.76
N GLU A 22 19.03 -7.79 3.07
CA GLU A 22 18.50 -9.03 2.46
C GLU A 22 18.00 -10.05 3.49
N ASN A 23 18.51 -9.99 4.72
CA ASN A 23 18.06 -10.82 5.84
C ASN A 23 16.80 -10.27 6.55
N GLN A 24 16.19 -9.18 6.07
CA GLN A 24 14.95 -8.61 6.63
C GLN A 24 13.71 -9.38 6.14
N VAL A 25 13.74 -10.71 6.23
CA VAL A 25 12.66 -11.62 5.82
C VAL A 25 12.50 -12.75 6.83
N GLY A 26 11.31 -13.35 6.90
CA GLY A 26 11.04 -14.46 7.82
C GLY A 26 10.40 -14.02 9.14
N TYR A 27 9.67 -12.92 9.13
CA TYR A 27 8.91 -12.42 10.28
C TYR A 27 9.78 -12.18 11.52
N ASP A 28 9.48 -12.85 12.64
CA ASP A 28 10.16 -12.64 13.91
C ASP A 28 11.66 -12.98 13.85
N ASP A 29 12.05 -13.92 12.97
CA ASP A 29 13.44 -14.35 12.80
C ASP A 29 14.34 -13.20 12.28
N ALA A 30 13.76 -12.21 11.59
CA ALA A 30 14.50 -11.06 11.07
C ALA A 30 14.76 -9.97 12.11
N VAL A 31 13.96 -9.91 13.19
CA VAL A 31 13.91 -8.75 14.11
C VAL A 31 15.26 -8.51 14.78
N GLU A 32 15.89 -9.55 15.32
CA GLU A 32 17.17 -9.42 16.04
C GLU A 32 18.27 -8.89 15.10
N GLY A 33 18.40 -9.48 13.91
CA GLY A 33 19.39 -9.07 12.92
C GLY A 33 19.14 -7.66 12.37
N PHE A 34 17.87 -7.30 12.15
CA PHE A 34 17.48 -5.95 11.78
C PHE A 34 17.95 -4.94 12.82
N LEU A 35 17.56 -5.12 14.08
CA LEU A 35 17.87 -4.20 15.19
C LEU A 35 19.38 -4.10 15.46
N ALA A 36 20.10 -5.22 15.39
CA ALA A 36 21.56 -5.26 15.58
C ALA A 36 22.33 -4.41 14.55
N GLY A 37 21.73 -4.18 13.37
CA GLY A 37 22.30 -3.34 12.31
C GLY A 37 22.03 -1.85 12.45
N LEU A 38 21.36 -1.38 13.51
CA LEU A 38 20.93 0.01 13.64
C LEU A 38 21.65 0.70 14.80
N SER A 39 22.18 1.90 14.54
CA SER A 39 22.72 2.75 15.60
C SER A 39 21.61 3.26 16.52
N GLU A 40 21.88 3.35 17.83
CA GLU A 40 20.99 4.01 18.79
C GLU A 40 20.73 5.49 18.44
N ASP A 41 21.64 6.13 17.69
CA ASP A 41 21.53 7.51 17.21
C ASP A 41 21.14 7.60 15.72
N LEU A 42 20.53 6.54 15.16
CA LEU A 42 20.11 6.49 13.76
C LEU A 42 19.12 7.63 13.44
N VAL A 43 19.48 8.43 12.44
CA VAL A 43 18.61 9.46 11.87
C VAL A 43 18.13 9.00 10.50
N ILE A 44 16.81 8.98 10.31
CA ILE A 44 16.16 8.55 9.08
C ILE A 44 15.44 9.73 8.43
N TRP A 45 15.56 9.83 7.10
CA TRP A 45 14.71 10.65 6.26
C TRP A 45 13.91 9.75 5.31
N SER A 46 12.73 9.36 5.75
CA SER A 46 11.81 8.54 4.96
C SER A 46 11.13 9.41 3.90
N ASN A 47 11.30 9.03 2.64
CA ASN A 47 10.77 9.68 1.45
C ASN A 47 10.82 11.23 1.47
N PRO A 48 12.02 11.81 1.24
CA PRO A 48 12.23 13.25 1.16
C PRO A 48 11.44 14.00 0.06
N VAL A 49 10.71 13.29 -0.79
CA VAL A 49 9.84 13.90 -1.83
C VAL A 49 8.65 14.61 -1.17
N TRP A 50 8.23 14.13 0.01
CA TRP A 50 7.17 14.77 0.79
C TRP A 50 7.72 15.87 1.71
N LYS A 51 6.88 16.84 2.07
CA LYS A 51 7.26 17.95 2.97
C LYS A 51 7.43 17.46 4.42
N ASN A 52 8.55 16.83 4.70
CA ASN A 52 8.94 16.32 6.02
C ASN A 52 10.43 16.64 6.31
N THR A 53 10.91 16.25 7.49
CA THR A 53 12.30 16.45 7.92
C THR A 53 12.90 15.17 8.50
N PRO A 54 14.24 14.98 8.47
CA PRO A 54 14.91 13.86 9.13
C PRO A 54 14.59 13.80 10.63
N ARG A 55 14.49 12.59 11.18
CA ARG A 55 14.18 12.35 12.60
C ARG A 55 15.04 11.25 13.19
N LYS A 56 15.31 11.31 14.50
CA LYS A 56 15.84 10.16 15.24
C LYS A 56 14.78 9.06 15.24
N SER A 57 15.21 7.82 15.01
CA SER A 57 14.29 6.67 15.01
C SER A 57 14.24 6.02 16.38
N SER A 58 13.09 5.43 16.70
CA SER A 58 12.89 4.59 17.88
C SER A 58 12.34 3.26 17.40
N PHE A 59 12.98 2.17 17.85
CA PHE A 59 12.67 0.81 17.42
C PHE A 59 12.12 -0.04 18.57
N SER A 60 11.54 0.59 19.61
CA SER A 60 11.06 -0.12 20.81
C SER A 60 9.88 -1.06 20.55
N ASN A 61 9.21 -0.89 19.41
CA ASN A 61 7.97 -1.61 19.07
C ASN A 61 8.10 -2.35 17.72
N VAL A 62 9.31 -2.73 17.32
CA VAL A 62 9.50 -3.55 16.10
C VAL A 62 9.19 -5.00 16.44
N ASP A 63 8.34 -5.62 15.63
CA ASP A 63 8.04 -7.05 15.66
C ASP A 63 8.21 -7.65 14.25
N GLY A 64 7.98 -8.96 14.12
CA GLY A 64 8.13 -9.68 12.86
C GLY A 64 7.14 -9.29 11.77
N SER A 65 6.06 -8.58 12.09
CA SER A 65 4.96 -8.34 11.14
C SER A 65 5.37 -7.46 9.94
N GLY A 66 6.52 -6.77 10.00
CA GLY A 66 7.06 -5.97 8.90
C GLY A 66 8.05 -6.69 7.98
N PHE A 67 8.30 -8.00 8.18
CA PHE A 67 9.29 -8.79 7.42
C PHE A 67 8.63 -9.98 6.69
N TYR A 68 7.53 -9.69 5.99
CA TYR A 68 6.64 -10.67 5.37
C TYR A 68 7.06 -11.10 3.96
N GLU A 69 8.06 -10.46 3.38
CA GLU A 69 8.49 -10.69 2.01
C GLU A 69 9.17 -12.04 1.84
N ASP A 70 9.06 -12.63 0.64
CA ASP A 70 9.75 -13.88 0.32
C ASP A 70 11.26 -13.66 0.19
N SER A 71 11.63 -12.51 -0.37
CA SER A 71 13.02 -12.14 -0.58
C SER A 71 13.18 -10.65 -0.78
N ILE A 72 14.37 -10.17 -0.45
CA ILE A 72 14.81 -8.80 -0.70
C ILE A 72 16.10 -8.88 -1.50
N GLN A 73 16.26 -7.99 -2.49
CA GLN A 73 17.45 -7.91 -3.32
C GLN A 73 18.05 -6.51 -3.26
N VAL A 74 19.35 -6.44 -2.94
CA VAL A 74 20.09 -5.19 -2.85
C VAL A 74 21.08 -5.08 -4.01
N VAL A 75 21.06 -3.95 -4.68
CA VAL A 75 22.10 -3.56 -5.65
C VAL A 75 22.77 -2.30 -5.14
N LEU A 76 24.05 -2.40 -4.80
CA LEU A 76 24.85 -1.24 -4.44
C LEU A 76 25.36 -0.55 -5.71
N HIS A 77 25.08 0.76 -5.83
CA HIS A 77 25.54 1.59 -6.95
C HIS A 77 26.86 2.26 -6.65
N ASP A 78 27.07 2.66 -5.39
CA ASP A 78 28.31 3.30 -4.95
C ASP A 78 28.59 3.03 -3.47
N VAL A 79 29.87 2.91 -3.14
CA VAL A 79 30.38 2.79 -1.77
C VAL A 79 31.58 3.70 -1.64
N TYR A 80 31.42 4.77 -0.87
CA TYR A 80 32.43 5.79 -0.69
C TYR A 80 32.99 5.77 0.73
N MET A 81 34.23 5.30 0.88
CA MET A 81 34.92 5.19 2.16
C MET A 81 35.43 6.57 2.61
N MET A 82 35.12 6.96 3.85
CA MET A 82 35.44 8.27 4.42
C MET A 82 36.15 8.15 5.77
N GLY A 83 37.18 7.31 5.85
CA GLY A 83 37.93 7.07 7.08
C GLY A 83 37.25 6.03 7.96
N ASP A 84 36.58 6.49 9.01
CA ASP A 84 35.88 5.64 10.01
C ASP A 84 34.39 5.41 9.71
N TYR A 85 33.89 5.95 8.59
CA TYR A 85 32.54 5.68 8.07
C TYR A 85 32.55 5.51 6.55
N ALA A 86 31.44 5.02 6.00
CA ALA A 86 31.21 4.89 4.57
C ALA A 86 29.83 5.42 4.18
N ASN A 87 29.75 6.13 3.06
CA ASN A 87 28.47 6.43 2.40
C ASN A 87 28.15 5.32 1.40
N VAL A 88 26.97 4.75 1.48
CA VAL A 88 26.51 3.69 0.58
C VAL A 88 25.24 4.15 -0.11
N MET A 89 25.19 3.96 -1.43
CA MET A 89 24.03 4.22 -2.25
C MET A 89 23.64 2.97 -3.01
N GLY A 90 22.34 2.73 -3.12
CA GLY A 90 21.85 1.52 -3.77
C GLY A 90 20.37 1.56 -4.08
N THR A 91 19.92 0.40 -4.53
CA THR A 91 18.53 0.09 -4.79
C THR A 91 18.16 -1.18 -4.04
N ILE A 92 16.95 -1.22 -3.52
CA ILE A 92 16.38 -2.38 -2.83
C ILE A 92 15.08 -2.76 -3.55
N LYS A 93 14.88 -4.06 -3.76
CA LYS A 93 13.65 -4.66 -4.29
C LYS A 93 13.10 -5.68 -3.32
N TRP A 94 11.80 -5.62 -3.07
CA TRP A 94 11.08 -6.54 -2.20
C TRP A 94 10.15 -7.41 -3.05
N TYR A 95 10.08 -8.70 -2.74
CA TYR A 95 9.30 -9.64 -3.53
C TYR A 95 8.30 -10.42 -2.67
N ILE A 96 7.08 -10.54 -3.19
CA ILE A 96 6.02 -11.39 -2.64
C ILE A 96 5.43 -12.20 -3.81
N ALA A 97 5.27 -13.51 -3.62
CA ALA A 97 4.84 -14.46 -4.64
C ALA A 97 5.64 -14.38 -5.95
N GLY A 98 6.94 -14.04 -5.85
CA GLY A 98 7.83 -13.84 -7.00
C GLY A 98 7.65 -12.52 -7.75
N VAL A 99 6.84 -11.60 -7.21
CA VAL A 99 6.50 -10.32 -7.81
C VAL A 99 7.16 -9.18 -7.03
N ASN A 100 7.81 -8.26 -7.74
CA ASN A 100 8.44 -7.09 -7.12
C ASN A 100 7.36 -6.13 -6.60
N THR A 101 7.15 -6.11 -5.29
CA THR A 101 6.15 -5.26 -4.66
C THR A 101 6.72 -3.92 -4.27
N THR A 102 7.98 -3.78 -3.88
CA THR A 102 8.51 -2.46 -3.53
C THR A 102 9.87 -2.22 -4.18
N TYR A 103 10.08 -0.99 -4.66
CA TYR A 103 11.34 -0.57 -5.28
C TYR A 103 11.81 0.75 -4.65
N ARG A 104 12.91 0.70 -3.91
CA ARG A 104 13.48 1.83 -3.16
C ARG A 104 14.85 2.19 -3.68
N ASN A 105 15.10 3.48 -3.90
CA ASN A 105 16.46 4.00 -3.96
C ASN A 105 16.85 4.51 -2.58
N PHE A 106 18.08 4.22 -2.13
CA PHE A 106 18.53 4.63 -0.81
C PHE A 106 19.95 5.19 -0.82
N SER A 107 20.23 5.98 0.21
CA SER A 107 21.58 6.37 0.62
C SER A 107 21.68 6.27 2.14
N GLY A 108 22.76 5.73 2.66
CA GLY A 108 22.99 5.59 4.09
C GLY A 108 24.44 5.81 4.48
N ILE A 109 24.67 6.01 5.77
CA ILE A 109 26.01 6.08 6.34
C ILE A 109 26.21 4.90 7.29
N ILE A 110 27.24 4.10 7.02
CA ILE A 110 27.64 2.98 7.87
C ILE A 110 28.83 3.41 8.74
N THR A 111 28.72 3.09 10.01
CA THR A 111 29.77 3.29 11.04
C THR A 111 30.04 1.97 11.76
N ALA A 112 31.17 1.86 12.45
CA ALA A 112 31.41 0.79 13.42
C ALA A 112 31.16 1.29 14.85
N ASN A 113 30.51 0.50 15.70
CA ASN A 113 30.38 0.78 17.13
C ASN A 113 31.68 0.45 17.89
N ASP A 114 31.69 0.64 19.22
CA ASP A 114 32.87 0.38 20.07
C ASP A 114 33.33 -1.09 20.04
N ASP A 115 32.38 -2.02 19.81
CA ASP A 115 32.63 -3.46 19.62
C ASP A 115 33.01 -3.83 18.18
N LYS A 116 33.23 -2.82 17.31
CA LYS A 116 33.56 -2.94 15.88
C LYS A 116 32.47 -3.60 15.02
N GLN A 117 31.24 -3.67 15.52
CA GLN A 117 30.09 -4.11 14.73
C GLN A 117 29.61 -2.96 13.83
N LEU A 118 29.27 -3.29 12.58
CA LEU A 118 28.76 -2.32 11.62
C LEU A 118 27.31 -2.01 11.88
N GLN A 119 26.94 -0.74 11.71
CA GLN A 119 25.59 -0.25 11.93
C GLN A 119 25.27 0.91 10.99
N TRP A 120 24.01 1.01 10.59
CA TRP A 120 23.46 2.20 9.94
C TRP A 120 23.35 3.34 10.94
N SER A 121 24.00 4.46 10.65
CA SER A 121 23.95 5.69 11.44
C SER A 121 23.04 6.74 10.80
N ARG A 122 22.91 6.73 9.47
CA ARG A 122 22.00 7.57 8.69
C ARG A 122 21.34 6.76 7.62
N TRP A 123 20.09 7.09 7.31
CA TRP A 123 19.34 6.45 6.23
C TRP A 123 18.43 7.45 5.53
N VAL A 124 18.46 7.43 4.20
CA VAL A 124 17.51 8.11 3.32
C VAL A 124 16.98 7.07 2.35
N GLY A 125 15.66 6.94 2.26
CA GLY A 125 15.01 6.01 1.35
C GLY A 125 13.90 6.71 0.59
N ILE A 126 13.82 6.46 -0.72
CA ILE A 126 12.77 6.97 -1.60
C ILE A 126 12.14 5.78 -2.32
N ASP A 127 10.86 5.53 -2.02
CA ASP A 127 10.07 4.52 -2.72
C ASP A 127 9.58 5.09 -4.05
N ASN A 128 9.79 4.36 -5.13
CA ASN A 128 9.53 4.90 -6.47
C ASN A 128 8.04 4.97 -6.78
N SER A 129 7.24 4.13 -6.12
CA SER A 129 5.79 4.25 -6.06
C SER A 129 5.35 5.66 -5.67
N GLU A 130 6.11 6.34 -4.80
CA GLU A 130 5.77 7.63 -4.23
C GLU A 130 6.29 8.85 -5.03
N LEU A 131 6.98 8.65 -6.17
CA LEU A 131 7.60 9.73 -6.96
C LEU A 131 6.62 10.56 -7.84
N ALA A 132 5.31 10.36 -7.73
CA ALA A 132 4.32 11.02 -8.58
C ALA A 132 3.91 12.42 -8.09
N TRP A 133 3.74 13.33 -9.05
CA TRP A 133 2.92 14.53 -8.89
C TRP A 133 1.65 14.36 -9.74
N GLY A 134 0.47 14.68 -9.19
CA GLY A 134 -0.82 14.54 -9.88
C GLY A 134 -1.79 13.54 -9.24
N PHE A 135 -1.86 13.52 -7.91
CA PHE A 135 -2.88 12.81 -7.15
C PHE A 135 -4.16 13.64 -7.00
N LEU A 136 -5.26 12.99 -6.64
CA LEU A 136 -6.46 13.63 -6.14
C LEU A 136 -6.18 14.23 -4.76
N TRP A 137 -5.67 15.46 -4.73
CA TRP A 137 -5.43 16.20 -3.50
C TRP A 137 -6.74 16.82 -2.98
N PRO A 138 -6.99 16.77 -1.66
CA PRO A 138 -8.20 17.36 -1.12
C PRO A 138 -8.07 18.88 -1.04
N SER A 139 -9.10 19.60 -1.47
CA SER A 139 -9.20 21.06 -1.35
C SER A 139 -9.71 21.47 0.03
N ASN A 140 -9.08 20.99 1.11
CA ASN A 140 -9.41 21.36 2.48
C ASN A 140 -8.34 22.27 3.10
N THR A 141 -8.73 23.04 4.12
CA THR A 141 -7.83 23.91 4.88
C THR A 141 -7.62 23.45 6.32
N ILE A 142 -8.06 22.24 6.68
CA ILE A 142 -7.94 21.73 8.04
C ILE A 142 -6.48 21.39 8.31
N GLU A 143 -5.90 22.03 9.33
CA GLU A 143 -4.57 21.67 9.80
C GLU A 143 -4.56 20.20 10.26
N GLY A 144 -3.70 19.39 9.64
CA GLY A 144 -3.65 17.95 9.89
C GLY A 144 -4.71 17.11 9.18
N GLY A 145 -5.65 17.71 8.44
CA GLY A 145 -6.74 16.98 7.76
C GLY A 145 -6.28 16.05 6.62
N LEU A 146 -5.08 16.25 6.08
CA LEU A 146 -4.53 15.42 5.01
C LEU A 146 -4.28 13.97 5.45
N GLN A 147 -3.83 13.76 6.69
CA GLN A 147 -3.56 12.41 7.21
C GLN A 147 -4.83 11.55 7.27
N PRO A 148 -5.91 11.93 7.99
CA PRO A 148 -7.13 11.13 8.05
C PRO A 148 -7.81 11.00 6.68
N TYR A 149 -7.67 11.97 5.77
CA TYR A 149 -8.12 11.82 4.39
C TYR A 149 -7.38 10.73 3.62
N ASN A 150 -6.05 10.68 3.75
CA ASN A 150 -5.25 9.63 3.13
C ASN A 150 -5.53 8.26 3.76
N GLU A 151 -5.72 8.19 5.08
CA GLU A 151 -6.14 6.97 5.78
C GLU A 151 -7.52 6.50 5.30
N MET A 152 -8.48 7.40 5.09
CA MET A 152 -9.80 7.08 4.55
C MET A 152 -9.69 6.45 3.16
N ARG A 153 -8.92 7.09 2.26
CA ARG A 153 -8.70 6.59 0.90
C ARG A 153 -7.96 5.26 0.87
N ASN A 154 -6.99 5.08 1.77
CA ASN A 154 -6.28 3.82 1.93
C ASN A 154 -7.27 2.71 2.35
N ALA A 155 -8.10 2.95 3.36
CA ALA A 155 -9.14 2.01 3.77
C ALA A 155 -10.10 1.65 2.63
N MET A 156 -10.56 2.64 1.85
CA MET A 156 -11.39 2.41 0.65
C MET A 156 -10.70 1.49 -0.36
N MET A 157 -9.44 1.79 -0.68
CA MET A 157 -8.66 1.02 -1.64
C MET A 157 -8.29 -0.38 -1.11
N ASN A 158 -8.40 -0.62 0.20
CA ASN A 158 -8.14 -1.91 0.86
C ASN A 158 -9.40 -2.71 1.14
N LEU A 159 -10.57 -2.19 0.72
CA LEU A 159 -11.87 -2.81 0.94
C LEU A 159 -12.24 -2.92 2.43
N ASP A 160 -11.59 -2.14 3.29
CA ASP A 160 -12.01 -1.89 4.68
C ASP A 160 -13.09 -0.79 4.67
N ASN A 161 -14.25 -1.18 4.17
CA ASN A 161 -15.36 -0.26 3.89
C ASN A 161 -15.87 0.41 5.17
N VAL A 162 -15.88 -0.32 6.30
CA VAL A 162 -16.36 0.20 7.59
C VAL A 162 -15.43 1.30 8.08
N ARG A 163 -14.12 1.04 8.11
CA ARG A 163 -13.12 2.03 8.52
C ARG A 163 -13.12 3.25 7.61
N ALA A 164 -13.25 3.04 6.30
CA ALA A 164 -13.39 4.13 5.34
C ALA A 164 -14.58 5.04 5.67
N LYS A 165 -15.73 4.45 6.02
CA LYS A 165 -16.91 5.21 6.42
C LYS A 165 -16.68 5.98 7.72
N GLU A 166 -16.12 5.36 8.75
CA GLU A 166 -15.87 6.01 10.05
C GLU A 166 -14.94 7.23 9.93
N LEU A 167 -13.88 7.09 9.13
CA LEU A 167 -12.97 8.18 8.83
C LEU A 167 -13.68 9.30 8.06
N SER A 168 -14.52 8.94 7.09
CA SER A 168 -15.36 9.87 6.35
C SER A 168 -16.34 10.62 7.25
N ASP A 169 -17.03 9.92 8.16
CA ASP A 169 -17.93 10.53 9.15
C ASP A 169 -17.19 11.57 10.01
N SER A 170 -15.99 11.22 10.49
CA SER A 170 -15.14 12.11 11.30
C SER A 170 -14.67 13.35 10.53
N LEU A 171 -14.31 13.19 9.25
CA LEU A 171 -13.91 14.30 8.38
C LEU A 171 -15.07 15.25 8.08
N VAL A 172 -16.27 14.71 7.84
CA VAL A 172 -17.48 15.50 7.62
C VAL A 172 -17.91 16.25 8.88
N GLU A 173 -17.76 15.65 10.07
CA GLU A 173 -18.00 16.34 11.34
C GLU A 173 -17.02 17.51 11.54
N ALA A 174 -15.74 17.31 11.20
CA ALA A 174 -14.71 18.33 11.32
C ALA A 174 -14.88 19.49 10.33
N ASP A 175 -15.30 19.20 9.10
CA ASP A 175 -15.65 20.21 8.09
C ASP A 175 -16.85 19.77 7.25
N PRO A 176 -18.06 20.20 7.63
CA PRO A 176 -19.27 19.90 6.89
C PRO A 176 -19.33 20.55 5.51
N SER A 177 -18.38 21.39 5.11
CA SER A 177 -18.31 21.97 3.75
C SER A 177 -17.37 21.21 2.82
N TRP A 178 -16.62 20.23 3.33
CA TRP A 178 -15.64 19.50 2.55
C TRP A 178 -16.28 18.39 1.70
N ALA A 179 -16.29 18.58 0.38
CA ALA A 179 -16.92 17.64 -0.55
C ALA A 179 -16.31 16.23 -0.48
N THR A 180 -14.98 16.08 -0.63
CA THR A 180 -14.36 14.75 -0.63
C THR A 180 -14.23 14.10 0.75
N ALA A 181 -14.58 14.80 1.84
CA ALA A 181 -14.76 14.15 3.14
C ALA A 181 -15.85 13.07 3.08
N HIS A 182 -16.77 13.11 2.12
CA HIS A 182 -17.85 12.15 1.94
C HIS A 182 -17.44 10.90 1.13
N LEU A 183 -16.21 10.79 0.62
CA LEU A 183 -15.82 9.69 -0.27
C LEU A 183 -15.92 8.31 0.38
N GLY A 184 -15.54 8.19 1.65
CA GLY A 184 -15.67 6.92 2.39
C GLY A 184 -17.13 6.51 2.61
N GLN A 185 -18.02 7.46 2.92
CA GLN A 185 -19.46 7.22 2.98
C GLN A 185 -20.03 6.77 1.62
N LEU A 186 -19.70 7.49 0.54
CA LEU A 186 -20.12 7.15 -0.82
C LEU A 186 -19.67 5.75 -1.21
N HIS A 187 -18.40 5.42 -0.95
CA HIS A 187 -17.85 4.11 -1.18
C HIS A 187 -18.59 3.03 -0.40
N TYR A 188 -18.77 3.21 0.91
CA TYR A 188 -19.47 2.26 1.76
C TYR A 188 -20.89 1.96 1.27
N TYR A 189 -21.70 2.99 0.99
CA TYR A 189 -23.07 2.79 0.53
C TYR A 189 -23.12 2.20 -0.89
N TRP A 190 -22.15 2.54 -1.75
CA TRP A 190 -22.04 1.94 -3.06
C TRP A 190 -21.75 0.44 -2.98
N MET A 191 -20.76 0.04 -2.16
CA MET A 191 -20.33 -1.34 -1.93
C MET A 191 -21.45 -2.20 -1.32
N ASN A 192 -22.21 -1.65 -0.39
CA ASN A 192 -23.34 -2.34 0.25
C ASN A 192 -24.64 -2.29 -0.56
N ASN A 193 -24.62 -1.72 -1.77
CA ASN A 193 -25.80 -1.53 -2.61
C ASN A 193 -26.95 -0.75 -1.91
N ASP A 194 -26.61 0.11 -0.96
CA ASP A 194 -27.55 0.98 -0.24
C ASP A 194 -27.84 2.23 -1.08
N LYS A 195 -28.88 2.14 -1.90
CA LYS A 195 -29.21 3.18 -2.88
C LYS A 195 -29.72 4.47 -2.25
N GLU A 196 -30.44 4.36 -1.13
CA GLU A 196 -31.05 5.51 -0.47
C GLU A 196 -29.97 6.37 0.18
N ASN A 197 -29.14 5.77 1.02
CA ASN A 197 -28.07 6.51 1.68
C ASN A 197 -26.97 6.95 0.70
N LEU A 198 -26.70 6.18 -0.36
CA LEU A 198 -25.82 6.61 -1.45
C LEU A 198 -26.33 7.91 -2.09
N GLN A 199 -27.61 8.00 -2.45
CA GLN A 199 -28.17 9.20 -3.09
C GLN A 199 -28.13 10.40 -2.15
N VAL A 200 -28.54 10.22 -0.88
CA VAL A 200 -28.51 11.29 0.13
C VAL A 200 -27.08 11.83 0.31
N THR A 201 -26.10 10.93 0.40
CA THR A 201 -24.69 11.28 0.57
C THR A 201 -24.13 11.95 -0.69
N TYR A 202 -24.52 11.45 -1.88
CA TYR A 202 -24.14 12.02 -3.16
C TYR A 202 -24.63 13.45 -3.32
N ASP A 203 -25.91 13.71 -3.04
CA ASP A 203 -26.48 15.06 -3.11
C ASP A 203 -25.80 16.01 -2.12
N ALA A 204 -25.48 15.51 -0.92
CA ALA A 204 -24.74 16.25 0.09
C ALA A 204 -23.31 16.57 -0.38
N ALA A 205 -22.59 15.64 -1.00
CA ALA A 205 -21.24 15.88 -1.52
C ALA A 205 -21.25 16.85 -2.70
N VAL A 206 -22.21 16.69 -3.62
CA VAL A 206 -22.39 17.55 -4.81
C VAL A 206 -22.71 18.99 -4.42
N SER A 207 -23.50 19.21 -3.37
CA SER A 207 -23.81 20.56 -2.88
C SER A 207 -22.60 21.32 -2.34
N LYS A 208 -21.48 20.63 -2.11
CA LYS A 208 -20.24 21.14 -1.50
C LYS A 208 -19.10 21.34 -2.50
N LEU A 209 -19.37 21.17 -3.81
CA LEU A 209 -18.36 21.24 -4.87
C LEU A 209 -17.83 22.64 -5.19
N GLY A 210 -18.26 23.68 -4.46
CA GLY A 210 -17.91 25.07 -4.76
C GLY A 210 -16.40 25.33 -4.77
N ASP A 211 -15.70 24.82 -3.75
CA ASP A 211 -14.25 24.98 -3.58
C ASP A 211 -13.45 23.73 -3.98
N ALA A 212 -14.13 22.69 -4.46
CA ALA A 212 -13.49 21.45 -4.89
C ALA A 212 -12.65 21.69 -6.16
N SER A 213 -11.48 21.06 -6.23
CA SER A 213 -10.68 21.01 -7.45
C SER A 213 -11.44 20.28 -8.56
N ARG A 214 -10.99 20.46 -9.81
CA ARG A 214 -11.58 19.78 -10.97
C ARG A 214 -11.52 18.25 -10.83
N ALA A 215 -10.41 17.72 -10.30
CA ALA A 215 -10.26 16.30 -10.03
C ALA A 215 -11.29 15.80 -9.01
N GLU A 216 -11.43 16.50 -7.88
CA GLU A 216 -12.38 16.17 -6.81
C GLU A 216 -13.82 16.19 -7.30
N LYS A 217 -14.18 17.22 -8.05
CA LYS A 217 -15.50 17.35 -8.64
C LYS A 217 -15.84 16.15 -9.50
N HIS A 218 -14.98 15.82 -10.45
CA HIS A 218 -15.24 14.71 -11.36
C HIS A 218 -15.25 13.36 -10.64
N PHE A 219 -14.36 13.14 -9.67
CA PHE A 219 -14.37 11.90 -8.89
C PHE A 219 -15.62 11.73 -8.02
N ILE A 220 -16.17 12.81 -7.43
CA ILE A 220 -17.45 12.72 -6.71
C ILE A 220 -18.59 12.42 -7.68
N LEU A 221 -18.64 13.11 -8.81
CA LEU A 221 -19.70 12.92 -9.81
C LEU A 221 -19.70 11.53 -10.44
N SER A 222 -18.59 10.78 -10.38
CA SER A 222 -18.56 9.39 -10.86
C SER A 222 -19.30 8.40 -9.96
N TYR A 223 -19.72 8.78 -8.74
CA TYR A 223 -20.51 7.93 -7.84
C TYR A 223 -21.99 7.82 -8.23
N THR A 224 -22.23 7.54 -9.52
CA THR A 224 -23.52 7.27 -10.12
C THR A 224 -23.65 5.79 -10.50
N ARG A 225 -24.89 5.33 -10.67
CA ARG A 225 -25.20 3.97 -11.15
C ARG A 225 -25.21 3.88 -12.67
N ASP A 226 -25.23 5.02 -13.37
CA ASP A 226 -25.06 5.08 -14.83
C ASP A 226 -23.56 4.93 -15.15
N ARG A 227 -23.22 3.87 -15.88
CA ARG A 227 -21.81 3.54 -16.14
C ARG A 227 -21.15 4.45 -17.15
N ASP A 228 -21.88 4.92 -18.14
CA ASP A 228 -21.32 5.82 -19.15
C ASP A 228 -20.99 7.16 -18.49
N VAL A 229 -21.92 7.69 -17.68
CA VAL A 229 -21.70 8.92 -16.90
C VAL A 229 -20.56 8.77 -15.89
N ALA A 230 -20.48 7.61 -15.21
CA ALA A 230 -19.39 7.35 -14.27
C ALA A 230 -18.02 7.36 -14.98
N ASN A 231 -17.93 6.69 -16.14
CA ASN A 231 -16.70 6.59 -16.90
C ASN A 231 -16.25 7.94 -17.46
N ASP A 232 -17.17 8.72 -18.04
CA ASP A 232 -16.88 10.08 -18.53
C ASP A 232 -16.27 10.94 -17.42
N HIS A 233 -16.83 10.86 -16.20
CA HIS A 233 -16.29 11.59 -15.06
C HIS A 233 -14.97 11.03 -14.53
N LEU A 234 -14.74 9.72 -14.56
CA LEU A 234 -13.45 9.15 -14.18
C LEU A 234 -12.34 9.54 -15.18
N GLU A 235 -12.64 9.58 -16.48
CA GLU A 235 -11.72 10.07 -17.51
C GLU A 235 -11.35 11.54 -17.28
N GLU A 236 -12.33 12.41 -17.03
CA GLU A 236 -12.09 13.81 -16.68
C GLU A 236 -11.29 13.96 -15.39
N ALA A 237 -11.56 13.14 -14.36
CA ALA A 237 -10.77 13.14 -13.13
C ALA A 237 -9.30 12.77 -13.40
N LEU A 238 -9.04 11.79 -14.27
CA LEU A 238 -7.68 11.41 -14.68
C LEU A 238 -6.97 12.50 -15.49
N LEU A 239 -7.67 13.39 -16.19
CA LEU A 239 -7.01 14.55 -16.82
C LEU A 239 -6.37 15.49 -15.78
N PHE A 240 -6.96 15.57 -14.58
CA PHE A 240 -6.48 16.44 -13.50
C PHE A 240 -5.67 15.69 -12.42
N ALA A 241 -5.82 14.37 -12.33
CA ALA A 241 -5.12 13.49 -11.41
C ALA A 241 -4.60 12.23 -12.16
N PRO A 242 -3.70 12.38 -13.14
CA PRO A 242 -3.37 11.35 -14.14
C PRO A 242 -2.65 10.14 -13.57
N VAL A 243 -2.11 10.24 -12.37
CA VAL A 243 -1.36 9.18 -11.70
C VAL A 243 -2.05 8.72 -10.42
N ASP A 244 -3.28 9.15 -10.18
CA ASP A 244 -4.02 8.75 -8.99
C ASP A 244 -4.49 7.28 -9.10
N PRO A 245 -4.01 6.38 -8.24
CA PRO A 245 -4.28 4.95 -8.33
C PRO A 245 -5.73 4.61 -7.98
N MET A 246 -6.41 5.42 -7.16
CA MET A 246 -7.81 5.19 -6.80
C MET A 246 -8.75 5.54 -7.94
N VAL A 247 -8.53 6.69 -8.59
CA VAL A 247 -9.31 7.04 -9.79
C VAL A 247 -9.12 5.98 -10.89
N ARG A 248 -7.88 5.50 -11.10
CA ARG A 248 -7.58 4.41 -12.05
C ARG A 248 -8.29 3.11 -11.68
N ALA A 249 -8.24 2.70 -10.41
CA ALA A 249 -8.92 1.50 -9.95
C ALA A 249 -10.44 1.60 -10.17
N TRP A 250 -11.06 2.74 -9.86
CA TRP A 250 -12.49 2.93 -10.08
C TRP A 250 -12.86 2.86 -11.56
N TYR A 251 -12.04 3.45 -12.43
CA TYR A 251 -12.22 3.38 -13.87
C TYR A 251 -12.11 1.93 -14.39
N ALA A 252 -11.07 1.20 -13.97
CA ALA A 252 -10.87 -0.19 -14.35
C ALA A 252 -11.98 -1.13 -13.82
N TRP A 253 -12.61 -0.79 -12.69
CA TRP A 253 -13.73 -1.58 -12.16
C TRP A 253 -14.95 -1.53 -13.10
N GLY A 254 -15.21 -0.37 -13.68
CA GLY A 254 -16.29 -0.17 -14.65
C GLY A 254 -16.00 -0.76 -16.02
N GLU A 255 -14.74 -1.11 -16.32
CA GLU A 255 -14.32 -1.61 -17.62
C GLU A 255 -14.74 -3.08 -17.83
N ALA A 256 -15.49 -3.29 -18.91
CA ALA A 256 -16.03 -4.59 -19.28
C ALA A 256 -14.97 -5.48 -19.95
N ASP A 257 -14.05 -4.88 -20.70
CA ASP A 257 -12.92 -5.59 -21.30
C ASP A 257 -11.89 -5.93 -20.22
N ALA A 258 -11.67 -7.23 -19.98
CA ALA A 258 -10.79 -7.68 -18.91
C ALA A 258 -9.33 -7.31 -19.15
N ASP A 259 -8.87 -7.35 -20.40
CA ASP A 259 -7.48 -7.04 -20.75
C ASP A 259 -7.21 -5.54 -20.60
N ARG A 260 -8.15 -4.70 -21.06
CA ARG A 260 -8.08 -3.25 -20.86
C ARG A 260 -8.15 -2.87 -19.38
N ALA A 261 -8.99 -3.54 -18.60
CA ALA A 261 -9.06 -3.32 -17.16
C ALA A 261 -7.73 -3.64 -16.48
N VAL A 262 -7.06 -4.74 -16.86
CA VAL A 262 -5.74 -5.10 -16.33
C VAL A 262 -4.70 -4.06 -16.72
N ASP A 263 -4.63 -3.61 -17.98
CA ASP A 263 -3.69 -2.57 -18.44
C ASP A 263 -3.84 -1.24 -17.67
N ILE A 264 -5.07 -0.81 -17.40
CA ILE A 264 -5.35 0.37 -16.58
C ILE A 264 -4.87 0.15 -15.13
N MET A 265 -5.14 -1.03 -14.57
CA MET A 265 -4.77 -1.37 -13.19
C MET A 265 -3.28 -1.59 -12.99
N GLU A 266 -2.53 -2.05 -14.00
CA GLU A 266 -1.08 -2.18 -13.91
C GLU A 266 -0.43 -0.85 -13.53
N HIS A 267 -0.93 0.27 -14.05
CA HIS A 267 -0.47 1.61 -13.65
C HIS A 267 -0.86 1.97 -12.21
N ALA A 268 -2.01 1.53 -11.71
CA ALA A 268 -2.38 1.74 -10.31
C ALA A 268 -1.51 0.87 -9.39
N TRP A 269 -1.18 -0.33 -9.84
CA TRP A 269 -0.37 -1.31 -9.13
C TRP A 269 1.11 -0.93 -9.10
N GLU A 270 1.69 -0.38 -10.16
CA GLU A 270 3.02 0.23 -10.13
C GLU A 270 3.15 1.33 -9.06
N ARG A 271 2.03 1.95 -8.68
CA ARG A 271 1.97 2.98 -7.63
C ARG A 271 1.65 2.43 -6.26
N LEU A 272 0.71 1.50 -6.16
CA LEU A 272 0.28 0.90 -4.92
C LEU A 272 0.39 -0.63 -5.00
N PRO A 273 1.61 -1.16 -5.10
CA PRO A 273 1.88 -2.55 -5.45
C PRO A 273 1.45 -3.56 -4.38
N GLU A 274 1.42 -3.12 -3.13
CA GLU A 274 1.03 -3.92 -1.97
C GLU A 274 -0.45 -3.75 -1.61
N HIS A 275 -1.17 -2.88 -2.33
CA HIS A 275 -2.53 -2.51 -1.96
C HIS A 275 -3.53 -3.61 -2.23
N GLY A 276 -4.36 -3.90 -1.23
CA GLY A 276 -5.29 -5.00 -1.22
C GLY A 276 -6.32 -4.97 -2.34
N GLY A 277 -7.09 -3.89 -2.47
CA GLY A 277 -8.12 -3.78 -3.52
C GLY A 277 -7.56 -3.78 -4.94
N VAL A 278 -6.36 -3.20 -5.16
CA VAL A 278 -5.69 -3.25 -6.47
C VAL A 278 -5.34 -4.71 -6.82
N ASN A 279 -4.65 -5.41 -5.92
CA ASN A 279 -4.30 -6.80 -6.11
C ASN A 279 -5.54 -7.68 -6.26
N ASN A 280 -6.57 -7.47 -5.43
CA ASN A 280 -7.84 -8.20 -5.49
C ASN A 280 -8.50 -8.07 -6.86
N MET A 281 -8.62 -6.84 -7.38
CA MET A 281 -9.26 -6.60 -8.67
C MET A 281 -8.47 -7.21 -9.83
N ILE A 282 -7.14 -7.04 -9.85
CA ILE A 282 -6.28 -7.66 -10.85
C ILE A 282 -6.42 -9.19 -10.79
N ALA A 283 -6.46 -9.77 -9.59
CA ALA A 283 -6.62 -11.21 -9.39
C ALA A 283 -7.93 -11.73 -9.97
N TYR A 284 -9.07 -11.07 -9.69
CA TYR A 284 -10.37 -11.45 -10.27
C TYR A 284 -10.39 -11.34 -11.79
N LYS A 285 -9.75 -10.30 -12.37
CA LYS A 285 -9.65 -10.17 -13.84
C LYS A 285 -8.80 -11.29 -14.44
N TYR A 286 -7.66 -11.63 -13.85
CA TYR A 286 -6.86 -12.79 -14.28
C TYR A 286 -7.63 -14.11 -14.13
N MET A 287 -8.37 -14.28 -13.03
CA MET A 287 -9.20 -15.47 -12.80
C MET A 287 -10.36 -15.57 -13.80
N ALA A 288 -10.94 -14.45 -14.23
CA ALA A 288 -11.95 -14.41 -15.30
C ALA A 288 -11.37 -14.76 -16.67
N ALA A 289 -10.14 -14.32 -16.95
CA ALA A 289 -9.37 -14.65 -18.15
C ALA A 289 -8.78 -16.07 -18.15
N GLY A 290 -8.93 -16.83 -17.05
CA GLY A 290 -8.39 -18.18 -16.89
C GLY A 290 -6.89 -18.24 -16.55
N ASN A 291 -6.26 -17.09 -16.27
CA ASN A 291 -4.87 -17.02 -15.86
C ASN A 291 -4.74 -17.24 -14.34
N MET A 292 -4.98 -18.49 -13.92
CA MET A 292 -5.07 -18.85 -12.51
C MET A 292 -3.77 -18.60 -11.73
N GLU A 293 -2.60 -18.82 -12.35
CA GLU A 293 -1.32 -18.61 -11.66
C GLU A 293 -1.10 -17.14 -11.29
N LYS A 294 -1.35 -16.21 -12.22
CA LYS A 294 -1.27 -14.78 -11.92
C LYS A 294 -2.33 -14.36 -10.90
N ALA A 295 -3.55 -14.89 -11.00
CA ALA A 295 -4.60 -14.59 -10.03
C ALA A 295 -4.17 -14.98 -8.61
N LYS A 296 -3.58 -16.18 -8.46
CA LYS A 296 -3.05 -16.67 -7.19
C LYS A 296 -2.00 -15.72 -6.60
N GLN A 297 -1.03 -15.28 -7.41
CA GLN A 297 0.04 -14.37 -6.96
C GLN A 297 -0.56 -13.10 -6.33
N HIS A 298 -1.55 -12.49 -6.98
CA HIS A 298 -2.16 -11.27 -6.47
C HIS A 298 -3.05 -11.49 -5.23
N PHE A 299 -3.82 -12.59 -5.16
CA PHE A 299 -4.54 -12.92 -3.93
C PHE A 299 -3.59 -13.20 -2.76
N GLU A 300 -2.46 -13.86 -3.02
CA GLU A 300 -1.43 -14.11 -2.02
C GLU A 300 -0.78 -12.82 -1.52
N ILE A 301 -0.45 -11.87 -2.41
CA ILE A 301 0.04 -10.54 -2.04
C ILE A 301 -0.97 -9.85 -1.11
N PHE A 302 -2.25 -9.80 -1.48
CA PHE A 302 -3.27 -9.16 -0.66
C PHE A 302 -3.37 -9.80 0.74
N ALA A 303 -3.51 -11.13 0.81
CA ALA A 303 -3.63 -11.84 2.08
C ALA A 303 -2.38 -11.70 2.97
N ARG A 304 -1.21 -11.46 2.37
CA ARG A 304 0.05 -11.31 3.09
C ARG A 304 0.28 -9.89 3.62
N VAL A 305 0.01 -8.87 2.81
CA VAL A 305 0.16 -7.45 3.20
C VAL A 305 -0.96 -7.03 4.15
N HIS A 306 -2.17 -7.57 3.97
CA HIS A 306 -3.36 -7.22 4.76
C HIS A 306 -3.92 -8.46 5.46
N PRO A 307 -3.18 -9.05 6.42
CA PRO A 307 -3.57 -10.29 7.09
C PRO A 307 -4.75 -10.12 8.06
N ASP A 308 -5.15 -8.87 8.32
CA ASP A 308 -6.25 -8.46 9.19
C ASP A 308 -7.53 -8.11 8.41
N VAL A 309 -7.48 -8.06 7.07
CA VAL A 309 -8.64 -7.73 6.24
C VAL A 309 -9.38 -9.02 5.84
N PRO A 310 -10.63 -9.25 6.31
CA PRO A 310 -11.37 -10.47 6.01
C PRO A 310 -11.56 -10.72 4.51
N ASN A 311 -11.77 -9.65 3.73
CA ASN A 311 -11.96 -9.74 2.28
C ASN A 311 -10.78 -10.41 1.55
N ALA A 312 -9.55 -10.25 2.07
CA ALA A 312 -8.37 -10.86 1.46
C ALA A 312 -8.49 -12.39 1.45
N PHE A 313 -9.04 -12.96 2.53
CA PHE A 313 -9.24 -14.41 2.66
C PHE A 313 -10.53 -14.89 1.99
N ASP A 314 -11.63 -14.12 2.03
CA ASP A 314 -12.83 -14.49 1.26
C ASP A 314 -12.52 -14.59 -0.24
N SER A 315 -11.81 -13.60 -0.78
CA SER A 315 -11.46 -13.59 -2.21
C SER A 315 -10.43 -14.66 -2.58
N TYR A 316 -9.51 -15.00 -1.66
CA TYR A 316 -8.61 -16.13 -1.89
C TYR A 316 -9.34 -17.48 -1.81
N GLY A 317 -10.41 -17.57 -1.02
CA GLY A 317 -11.33 -18.71 -1.01
C GLY A 317 -12.02 -18.90 -2.36
N ASP A 318 -12.56 -17.83 -2.95
CA ASP A 318 -13.18 -17.84 -4.29
C ASP A 318 -12.21 -18.38 -5.34
N TYR A 319 -10.93 -17.99 -5.24
CA TYR A 319 -9.88 -18.54 -6.09
C TYR A 319 -9.68 -20.05 -5.92
N TYR A 320 -9.51 -20.51 -4.68
CA TYR A 320 -9.25 -21.93 -4.42
C TYR A 320 -10.44 -22.81 -4.80
N GLU A 321 -11.67 -22.34 -4.57
CA GLU A 321 -12.88 -23.02 -5.00
C GLU A 321 -12.90 -23.18 -6.51
N LYS A 322 -12.62 -22.11 -7.26
CA LYS A 322 -12.53 -22.15 -8.72
C LYS A 322 -11.35 -22.99 -9.23
N ALA A 323 -10.25 -23.06 -8.49
CA ALA A 323 -9.11 -23.91 -8.78
C ALA A 323 -9.37 -25.40 -8.45
N GLY A 324 -10.45 -25.71 -7.73
CA GLY A 324 -10.84 -27.06 -7.32
C GLY A 324 -10.15 -27.57 -6.04
N ASP A 325 -9.40 -26.71 -5.34
CA ASP A 325 -8.78 -27.03 -4.04
C ASP A 325 -9.75 -26.65 -2.91
N LEU A 326 -10.79 -27.48 -2.74
CA LEU A 326 -11.92 -27.20 -1.85
C LEU A 326 -11.51 -27.11 -0.37
N GLU A 327 -10.49 -27.89 0.04
CA GLU A 327 -9.97 -27.85 1.40
C GLU A 327 -9.36 -26.48 1.72
N LYS A 328 -8.54 -25.92 0.81
CA LYS A 328 -8.00 -24.58 0.98
C LYS A 328 -9.04 -23.49 0.85
N ALA A 329 -10.03 -23.65 -0.04
CA ALA A 329 -11.13 -22.71 -0.17
C ALA A 329 -11.87 -22.57 1.17
N LYS A 330 -12.19 -23.72 1.80
CA LYS A 330 -12.81 -23.78 3.13
C LYS A 330 -11.95 -23.13 4.21
N GLU A 331 -10.64 -23.39 4.20
CA GLU A 331 -9.70 -22.76 5.13
C GLU A 331 -9.72 -21.23 5.01
N MET A 332 -9.61 -20.69 3.79
CA MET A 332 -9.58 -19.25 3.55
C MET A 332 -10.92 -18.57 3.92
N TYR A 333 -12.04 -19.16 3.52
CA TYR A 333 -13.36 -18.64 3.89
C TYR A 333 -13.59 -18.63 5.40
N MET A 334 -13.16 -19.68 6.12
CA MET A 334 -13.25 -19.72 7.58
C MET A 334 -12.35 -18.66 8.23
N LYS A 335 -11.15 -18.43 7.69
CA LYS A 335 -10.26 -17.39 8.19
C LYS A 335 -10.87 -15.99 8.07
N ALA A 336 -11.57 -15.69 6.97
CA ALA A 336 -12.33 -14.43 6.84
C ALA A 336 -13.35 -14.26 7.98
N TYR A 337 -14.13 -15.31 8.26
CA TYR A 337 -15.13 -15.31 9.34
C TYR A 337 -14.52 -15.25 10.75
N GLU A 338 -13.34 -15.84 10.95
CA GLU A 338 -12.61 -15.78 12.23
C GLU A 338 -12.07 -14.38 12.53
N LEU A 339 -11.64 -13.65 11.50
CA LEU A 339 -11.22 -12.25 11.61
C LEU A 339 -12.42 -11.34 11.92
N ASP A 340 -13.56 -11.57 11.28
CA ASP A 340 -14.80 -10.84 11.52
C ASP A 340 -16.03 -11.75 11.37
N ASN A 341 -16.70 -12.02 12.49
CA ASN A 341 -17.84 -12.92 12.56
C ASN A 341 -19.11 -12.41 11.85
N THR A 342 -19.08 -11.18 11.33
CA THR A 342 -20.15 -10.65 10.46
C THR A 342 -20.05 -11.20 9.02
N TRP A 343 -18.93 -11.82 8.64
CA TRP A 343 -18.72 -12.46 7.34
C TRP A 343 -19.40 -13.84 7.26
N THR A 344 -20.69 -13.88 7.58
CA THR A 344 -21.48 -15.12 7.58
C THR A 344 -21.56 -15.75 6.20
N VAL A 345 -21.51 -14.95 5.14
CA VAL A 345 -21.48 -15.42 3.74
C VAL A 345 -20.25 -16.29 3.50
N SER A 346 -19.06 -15.89 3.97
CA SER A 346 -17.85 -16.71 3.82
C SER A 346 -17.99 -18.03 4.58
N LYS A 347 -18.54 -17.99 5.80
CA LYS A 347 -18.84 -19.21 6.55
C LYS A 347 -19.82 -20.14 5.81
N GLU A 348 -20.87 -19.58 5.21
CA GLU A 348 -21.82 -20.35 4.40
C GLU A 348 -21.16 -20.98 3.17
N LYS A 349 -20.28 -20.24 2.47
CA LYS A 349 -19.46 -20.81 1.38
C LYS A 349 -18.62 -21.99 1.89
N ALA A 350 -17.93 -21.82 3.04
CA ALA A 350 -17.12 -22.87 3.65
C ALA A 350 -17.90 -24.13 4.07
N GLU A 351 -19.14 -23.98 4.50
CA GLU A 351 -20.04 -25.08 4.89
C GLU A 351 -20.67 -25.80 3.67
N ALA A 352 -20.70 -25.15 2.51
CA ALA A 352 -21.23 -25.70 1.26
C ALA A 352 -20.23 -26.55 0.47
N LEU A 353 -18.92 -26.41 0.76
CA LEU A 353 -17.83 -27.24 0.23
C LEU A 353 -17.65 -28.51 1.07
#